data_AF-A0A420CDS2-F1
#
_entry.id   AF-A0A420CDS2-F1
#
_cell.length_a   1.000
_cell.length_b   1.000
_cell.length_c   1.000
_cell.angle_alpha   90.00
_cell.angle_beta   90.00
_cell.angle_gamma   90.00
#
_symmetry.space_group_name_H-M   'P 1'
#
loop_
_entity.id
_entity.type
_entity.pdbx_description
1 polymer ?
#
loop_
_entity_poly.entity_id
_entity_poly.type
_entity_poly.pdbx_seq_one_letter_code
_entity_poly.pdbx_strand_id
1 'polypeptide(L)'
;MENTKKIGYSILFLLIMLSCDGQKQINYYDTQLKEINNSNNIRKLKLNLYMYNGKVNISSDYTIQYAGTNEKIMTKNKGLILQDSIFSLKTNSLWSTDAIIKTASYQEVEKNILYKDVNNIYYNSTSRNNNSPYIILDLVSPEVKLLSGNYIRDKKNIYSYGGINCQKLEGVQINSFKTEKYMNSINGKSIYLGLDGESIFHNEVKLSIDDVKNLPIHEKIKDSLQKEYFSDR
;
A
#
# COMPACT_ATOMS: atom_id res chain seq x y z
N MET A 1 2.95 33.52 -49.51
CA MET A 1 2.18 32.91 -48.40
C MET A 1 2.62 31.48 -48.06
N GLU A 2 3.27 30.75 -48.99
CA GLU A 2 3.71 29.36 -48.78
C GLU A 2 4.99 29.23 -47.93
N ASN A 3 5.96 30.13 -48.10
CA ASN A 3 7.23 30.09 -47.36
C ASN A 3 7.05 30.39 -45.86
N THR A 4 6.11 31.27 -45.50
CA THR A 4 5.81 31.60 -44.09
C THR A 4 5.18 30.41 -43.35
N LYS A 5 4.37 29.60 -44.06
CA LYS A 5 3.81 28.36 -43.50
C LYS A 5 4.90 27.30 -43.29
N LYS A 6 5.81 27.10 -44.25
CA LYS A 6 6.93 26.15 -44.11
C LYS A 6 7.86 26.49 -42.95
N ILE A 7 8.20 27.76 -42.76
CA ILE A 7 9.03 28.21 -41.63
C ILE A 7 8.30 27.99 -40.30
N GLY A 8 6.98 28.26 -40.24
CA GLY A 8 6.16 27.97 -39.06
C GLY A 8 6.13 26.50 -38.68
N TYR A 9 6.01 25.58 -39.65
CA TYR A 9 6.04 24.13 -39.40
C TYR A 9 7.43 23.64 -38.95
N SER A 10 8.51 24.18 -39.51
CA SER A 10 9.88 23.81 -39.09
C SER A 10 10.21 24.29 -37.67
N ILE A 11 9.74 25.48 -37.28
CA ILE A 11 9.92 26.01 -35.92
C ILE A 11 9.06 25.23 -34.91
N LEU A 12 7.83 24.85 -35.28
CA LEU A 12 6.96 24.02 -34.44
C LEU A 12 7.56 22.62 -34.22
N PHE A 13 8.17 22.02 -35.25
CA PHE A 13 8.84 20.73 -35.13
C PHE A 13 10.12 20.81 -34.26
N LEU A 14 10.87 21.91 -34.35
CA LEU A 14 12.04 22.16 -33.51
C LEU A 14 11.64 22.39 -32.04
N LEU A 15 10.53 23.09 -31.78
CA LEU A 15 9.98 23.29 -30.44
C LEU A 15 9.42 22.01 -29.82
N ILE A 16 8.84 21.10 -30.62
CA ILE A 16 8.40 19.76 -30.16
C ILE A 16 9.61 18.88 -29.80
N MET A 17 10.72 18.98 -30.54
CA MET A 17 11.95 18.26 -30.22
C MET A 17 12.68 18.82 -28.98
N LEU A 18 12.55 20.11 -28.72
CA LEU A 18 13.13 20.78 -27.54
C LEU A 18 12.25 20.69 -26.28
N SER A 19 10.99 20.31 -26.40
CA SER A 19 10.06 20.07 -25.28
C SER A 19 10.07 18.62 -24.78
N CYS A 20 11.13 17.87 -25.08
CA CYS A 20 11.52 16.71 -24.27
C CYS A 20 12.12 17.19 -22.93
N ASP A 21 11.36 18.01 -22.22
CA ASP A 21 11.65 18.47 -20.87
C ASP A 21 11.65 17.25 -19.95
N GLY A 22 12.85 16.82 -19.57
CA GLY A 22 13.13 16.30 -18.24
C GLY A 22 12.27 15.15 -17.73
N GLN A 23 12.02 14.11 -18.54
CA GLN A 23 11.73 12.80 -17.94
C GLN A 23 12.95 12.40 -17.13
N LYS A 24 12.95 12.67 -15.83
CA LYS A 24 13.90 12.09 -14.88
C LYS A 24 13.97 10.61 -15.20
N GLN A 25 15.14 10.18 -15.67
CA GLN A 25 15.39 8.77 -15.92
C GLN A 25 15.08 8.02 -14.62
N ILE A 26 14.09 7.13 -14.69
CA ILE A 26 13.75 6.29 -13.55
C ILE A 26 14.84 5.23 -13.47
N ASN A 27 15.52 5.18 -12.33
CA ASN A 27 16.42 4.08 -12.04
C ASN A 27 15.59 2.89 -11.57
N TYR A 28 16.00 1.70 -11.98
CA TYR A 28 15.34 0.45 -11.60
C TYR A 28 16.31 -0.42 -10.83
N TYR A 29 15.78 -1.16 -9.86
CA TYR A 29 16.54 -2.00 -8.96
C TYR A 29 15.90 -3.38 -8.90
N ASP A 30 16.71 -4.42 -8.71
CA ASP A 30 16.19 -5.76 -8.42
C ASP A 30 15.81 -5.91 -6.93
N THR A 31 15.29 -7.09 -6.56
CA THR A 31 14.92 -7.42 -5.17
C THR A 31 16.12 -7.46 -4.22
N GLN A 32 17.35 -7.49 -4.72
CA GLN A 32 18.59 -7.38 -3.94
C GLN A 32 19.09 -5.93 -3.86
N LEU A 33 18.28 -4.96 -4.32
CA LEU A 33 18.59 -3.53 -4.36
C LEU A 33 19.79 -3.19 -5.26
N LYS A 34 20.12 -4.05 -6.23
CA LYS A 34 21.15 -3.79 -7.24
C LYS A 34 20.52 -3.06 -8.42
N GLU A 35 21.23 -2.04 -8.90
CA GLU A 35 20.76 -1.24 -10.03
C GLU A 35 20.75 -2.05 -11.33
N ILE A 36 19.65 -1.94 -12.07
CA ILE A 36 19.47 -2.56 -13.37
C ILE A 36 20.02 -1.61 -14.44
N ASN A 37 21.25 -1.86 -14.86
CA ASN A 37 22.00 -0.97 -15.78
C ASN A 37 21.39 -0.86 -17.19
N ASN A 38 20.64 -1.87 -17.66
CA ASN A 38 20.00 -1.85 -18.98
C ASN A 38 18.47 -1.69 -18.84
N SER A 39 18.04 -0.48 -18.50
CA SER A 39 16.64 -0.15 -18.30
C SER A 39 15.85 0.10 -19.60
N ASN A 40 16.52 0.10 -20.76
CA ASN A 40 15.87 0.32 -22.07
C ASN A 40 14.83 -0.75 -22.43
N ASN A 41 14.97 -1.94 -21.84
CA ASN A 41 14.03 -3.06 -22.03
C ASN A 41 12.88 -3.06 -21.01
N ILE A 42 12.84 -2.09 -20.09
CA ILE A 42 11.80 -1.99 -19.07
C ILE A 42 10.65 -1.16 -19.63
N ARG A 43 9.47 -1.78 -19.75
CA ARG A 43 8.27 -1.12 -20.25
C ARG A 43 7.16 -1.15 -19.20
N LYS A 44 6.62 0.03 -18.85
CA LYS A 44 5.41 0.09 -18.01
C LYS A 44 4.24 -0.59 -18.72
N LEU A 45 3.56 -1.49 -18.03
CA LEU A 45 2.38 -2.21 -18.55
C LEU A 45 1.08 -1.55 -18.08
N LYS A 46 0.89 -1.47 -16.76
CA LYS A 46 -0.35 -0.98 -16.13
C LYS A 46 -0.07 -0.67 -14.67
N LEU A 47 -0.49 0.50 -14.16
CA LEU A 47 -0.29 0.88 -12.76
C LEU A 47 1.18 0.69 -12.31
N ASN A 48 1.42 -0.18 -11.33
CA ASN A 48 2.73 -0.56 -10.81
C ASN A 48 3.28 -1.85 -11.45
N LEU A 49 2.80 -2.26 -12.63
CA LEU A 49 3.29 -3.42 -13.36
C LEU A 49 4.19 -3.00 -14.50
N TYR A 50 5.31 -3.71 -14.65
CA TYR A 50 6.32 -3.48 -15.66
C TYR A 50 6.67 -4.79 -16.37
N MET A 51 7.04 -4.72 -17.64
CA MET A 51 7.67 -5.81 -18.38
C MET A 51 9.17 -5.63 -18.28
N TYR A 52 9.88 -6.66 -17.83
CA TYR A 52 11.34 -6.70 -17.78
C TYR A 52 11.81 -8.14 -17.99
N ASN A 53 12.79 -8.33 -18.88
CA ASN A 53 13.29 -9.65 -19.30
C ASN A 53 12.19 -10.65 -19.69
N GLY A 54 11.17 -10.18 -20.43
CA GLY A 54 10.05 -11.00 -20.89
C GLY A 54 9.06 -11.44 -19.81
N LYS A 55 9.22 -10.95 -18.57
CA LYS A 55 8.33 -11.25 -17.44
C LYS A 55 7.58 -10.01 -16.98
N VAL A 56 6.33 -10.21 -16.53
CA VAL A 56 5.64 -9.21 -15.72
C VAL A 56 6.39 -9.10 -14.39
N ASN A 57 6.57 -7.88 -13.90
CA ASN A 57 7.15 -7.55 -12.62
C ASN A 57 6.20 -6.57 -11.91
N ILE A 58 6.09 -6.67 -10.59
CA ILE A 58 5.42 -5.66 -9.76
C ILE A 58 6.47 -4.70 -9.21
N SER A 59 6.16 -3.40 -9.21
CA SER A 59 7.09 -2.37 -8.77
C SER A 59 6.69 -1.71 -7.45
N SER A 60 7.66 -1.38 -6.62
CA SER A 60 7.51 -0.45 -5.50
C SER A 60 8.59 0.62 -5.52
N ASP A 61 8.37 1.73 -4.82
CA ASP A 61 9.38 2.78 -4.69
C ASP A 61 10.62 2.24 -3.95
N TYR A 62 11.81 2.51 -4.48
CA TYR A 62 13.05 2.34 -3.73
C TYR A 62 13.32 3.62 -2.94
N THR A 63 13.27 3.54 -1.61
CA THR A 63 13.61 4.68 -0.75
C THR A 63 14.80 4.38 0.14
N ILE A 64 15.68 5.37 0.30
CA ILE A 64 16.72 5.36 1.32
C ILE A 64 16.41 6.40 2.39
N GLN A 65 16.66 6.04 3.65
CA GLN A 65 16.55 6.94 4.78
C GLN A 65 17.94 7.34 5.26
N TYR A 66 18.13 8.59 5.64
CA TYR A 66 19.39 9.12 6.16
C TYR A 66 19.13 10.24 7.17
N ALA A 67 20.11 10.48 8.04
CA ALA A 67 20.06 11.58 8.99
C ALA A 67 20.04 12.93 8.26
N GLY A 68 19.00 13.70 8.48
CA GLY A 68 18.89 15.09 8.04
C GLY A 68 19.39 16.07 9.09
N THR A 69 19.20 17.36 8.81
CA THR A 69 19.42 18.41 9.82
C THR A 69 18.31 18.37 10.89
N ASN A 70 18.65 18.76 12.12
CA ASN A 70 17.74 18.85 13.28
C ASN A 70 17.08 17.51 13.68
N GLU A 71 17.86 16.41 13.73
CA GLU A 71 17.42 15.08 14.19
C GLU A 71 16.26 14.47 13.38
N LYS A 72 15.93 15.04 12.22
CA LYS A 72 14.90 14.50 11.33
C LYS A 72 15.48 13.43 10.42
N ILE A 73 14.77 12.32 10.28
CA ILE A 73 15.04 11.33 9.24
C ILE A 73 14.54 11.90 7.91
N MET A 74 15.43 11.99 6.93
CA MET A 74 15.07 12.33 5.56
C MET A 74 14.92 11.07 4.72
N THR A 75 13.94 11.08 3.81
CA THR A 75 13.70 9.99 2.87
C THR A 75 13.96 10.48 1.44
N LYS A 76 14.76 9.73 0.67
CA LYS A 76 15.02 9.99 -0.75
C LYS A 76 14.57 8.80 -1.58
N ASN A 77 13.69 9.06 -2.56
CA ASN A 77 13.37 8.09 -3.60
C ASN A 77 14.56 7.95 -4.56
N LYS A 78 15.00 6.71 -4.77
CA LYS A 78 16.12 6.31 -5.63
C LYS A 78 15.66 5.77 -6.97
N GLY A 79 14.41 5.33 -7.10
CA GLY A 79 13.89 4.66 -8.28
C GLY A 79 12.79 3.66 -7.93
N LEU A 80 12.68 2.60 -8.72
CA LEU A 80 11.70 1.53 -8.53
C LEU A 80 12.40 0.18 -8.32
N ILE A 81 11.95 -0.58 -7.33
CA ILE A 81 12.30 -1.99 -7.16
C ILE A 81 11.36 -2.81 -8.03
N LEU A 82 11.91 -3.66 -8.89
CA LEU A 82 11.15 -4.62 -9.70
C LEU A 82 11.21 -6.00 -9.04
N GLN A 83 10.04 -6.57 -8.76
CA GLN A 83 9.89 -7.88 -8.15
C GLN A 83 9.27 -8.82 -9.17
N ASP A 84 9.97 -9.91 -9.46
CA ASP A 84 9.51 -10.97 -10.36
C ASP A 84 8.78 -12.09 -9.61
N SER A 85 8.78 -12.06 -8.28
CA SER A 85 8.12 -13.04 -7.41
C SER A 85 7.50 -12.37 -6.17
N ILE A 86 6.42 -12.96 -5.65
CA ILE A 86 5.64 -12.45 -4.52
C ILE A 86 5.28 -13.60 -3.57
N PHE A 87 5.43 -13.38 -2.26
CA PHE A 87 5.05 -14.36 -1.25
C PHE A 87 3.53 -14.37 -1.02
N SER A 88 2.94 -15.55 -0.98
CA SER A 88 1.50 -15.75 -0.78
C SER A 88 1.20 -16.19 0.64
N LEU A 89 0.46 -15.37 1.40
CA LEU A 89 -0.06 -15.76 2.71
C LEU A 89 -1.13 -16.85 2.61
N LYS A 90 -1.81 -16.97 1.47
CA LYS A 90 -2.81 -18.02 1.20
C LYS A 90 -2.21 -19.42 1.23
N THR A 91 -1.02 -19.56 0.67
CA THR A 91 -0.39 -20.86 0.39
C THR A 91 0.97 -21.02 1.06
N ASN A 92 1.44 -20.01 1.79
CA ASN A 92 2.72 -19.98 2.48
C ASN A 92 3.91 -20.29 1.52
N SER A 93 3.89 -19.70 0.33
CA SER A 93 4.84 -20.02 -0.75
C SER A 93 5.15 -18.82 -1.64
N LEU A 94 6.34 -18.79 -2.25
CA LEU A 94 6.77 -17.77 -3.21
C LEU A 94 6.30 -18.11 -4.62
N TRP A 95 5.65 -17.16 -5.31
CA TRP A 95 5.10 -17.35 -6.66
C TRP A 95 5.69 -16.36 -7.66
N SER A 96 5.89 -16.82 -8.90
CA SER A 96 6.30 -15.94 -10.01
C SER A 96 5.16 -15.00 -10.42
N THR A 97 5.46 -13.72 -10.56
CA THR A 97 4.48 -12.65 -10.84
C THR A 97 3.81 -12.77 -12.20
N ASP A 98 4.55 -13.17 -13.23
CA ASP A 98 4.05 -13.43 -14.58
C ASP A 98 3.02 -14.57 -14.67
N ALA A 99 3.14 -15.58 -13.81
CA ALA A 99 2.20 -16.69 -13.74
C ALA A 99 0.88 -16.29 -13.03
N ILE A 100 0.98 -15.45 -12.00
CA ILE A 100 -0.10 -15.25 -11.02
C ILE A 100 -0.85 -13.93 -11.18
N ILE A 101 -0.24 -12.89 -11.77
CA ILE A 101 -0.89 -11.59 -11.97
C ILE A 101 -1.71 -11.61 -13.26
N LYS A 102 -3.03 -11.41 -13.15
CA LYS A 102 -3.95 -11.25 -14.28
C LYS A 102 -4.06 -9.77 -14.67
N THR A 103 -3.11 -9.33 -15.50
CA THR A 103 -2.97 -7.91 -15.94
C THR A 103 -4.27 -7.28 -16.45
N ALA A 104 -5.11 -8.05 -17.16
CA ALA A 104 -6.40 -7.56 -17.68
C ALA A 104 -7.31 -7.02 -16.56
N SER A 105 -7.49 -7.81 -15.49
CA SER A 105 -8.31 -7.47 -14.32
C SER A 105 -7.58 -6.68 -13.24
N TYR A 106 -6.27 -6.45 -13.40
CA TYR A 106 -5.45 -5.81 -12.38
C TYR A 106 -5.83 -4.34 -12.18
N GLN A 107 -6.08 -3.92 -10.94
CA GLN A 107 -6.55 -2.58 -10.60
C GLN A 107 -6.03 -2.14 -9.23
N GLU A 108 -6.02 -0.82 -9.02
CA GLU A 108 -5.69 -0.20 -7.74
C GLU A 108 -6.93 -0.17 -6.84
N VAL A 109 -6.80 -0.64 -5.61
CA VAL A 109 -7.87 -0.63 -4.58
C VAL A 109 -7.65 0.55 -3.65
N GLU A 110 -6.40 0.75 -3.22
CA GLU A 110 -5.97 1.91 -2.45
C GLU A 110 -4.63 2.39 -2.96
N LYS A 111 -4.55 3.70 -3.22
CA LYS A 111 -3.44 4.31 -3.94
C LYS A 111 -2.08 3.94 -3.36
N ASN A 112 -1.23 3.30 -4.17
CA ASN A 112 0.11 2.84 -3.78
C ASN A 112 0.19 1.83 -2.62
N ILE A 113 -0.93 1.33 -2.11
CA ILE A 113 -0.96 0.45 -0.92
C ILE A 113 -1.56 -0.91 -1.26
N LEU A 114 -2.73 -0.94 -1.90
CA LEU A 114 -3.46 -2.17 -2.22
C LEU A 114 -3.81 -2.22 -3.70
N TYR A 115 -3.51 -3.36 -4.30
CA TYR A 115 -3.90 -3.68 -5.66
C TYR A 115 -4.64 -5.01 -5.68
N LYS A 116 -5.43 -5.26 -6.72
CA LYS A 116 -6.09 -6.55 -6.91
C LYS A 116 -6.19 -6.93 -8.36
N ASP A 117 -6.25 -8.22 -8.62
CA ASP A 117 -6.79 -8.78 -9.86
C ASP A 117 -8.01 -9.65 -9.54
N VAL A 118 -8.52 -10.43 -10.49
CA VAL A 118 -9.70 -11.29 -10.24
C VAL A 118 -9.46 -12.35 -9.16
N ASN A 119 -8.22 -12.74 -8.88
CA ASN A 119 -7.87 -13.85 -7.99
C ASN A 119 -7.25 -13.40 -6.65
N ASN A 120 -6.48 -12.31 -6.66
CA ASN A 120 -5.53 -11.97 -5.61
C ASN A 120 -5.62 -10.50 -5.18
N ILE A 121 -5.27 -10.27 -3.91
CA ILE A 121 -5.04 -8.96 -3.34
C ILE A 121 -3.55 -8.84 -3.04
N TYR A 122 -2.92 -7.79 -3.55
CA TYR A 122 -1.50 -7.50 -3.42
C TYR A 122 -1.32 -6.31 -2.48
N TYR A 123 -0.56 -6.48 -1.42
CA TYR A 123 -0.22 -5.42 -0.47
C TYR A 123 1.21 -4.93 -0.69
N ASN A 124 1.35 -3.61 -0.88
CA ASN A 124 2.63 -2.93 -0.99
C ASN A 124 3.19 -2.58 0.40
N SER A 125 3.96 -3.50 0.97
CA SER A 125 4.61 -3.30 2.28
C SER A 125 5.66 -2.18 2.27
N THR A 126 6.18 -1.82 1.09
CA THR A 126 7.20 -0.77 0.91
C THR A 126 6.72 0.62 1.32
N SER A 127 5.40 0.86 1.29
CA SER A 127 4.79 2.14 1.69
C SER A 127 5.00 2.48 3.17
N ARG A 128 5.34 1.49 4.01
CA ARG A 128 5.48 1.65 5.47
C ARG A 128 6.78 1.06 6.02
N ASN A 129 7.29 -0.01 5.41
CA ASN A 129 8.54 -0.66 5.81
C ASN A 129 9.52 -0.60 4.63
N ASN A 130 10.64 0.11 4.82
CA ASN A 130 11.65 0.37 3.79
C ASN A 130 11.91 -0.84 2.88
N ASN A 131 11.56 -0.69 1.61
CA ASN A 131 11.90 -1.61 0.51
C ASN A 131 11.42 -3.06 0.71
N SER A 132 10.42 -3.29 1.56
CA SER A 132 9.86 -4.62 1.78
C SER A 132 9.09 -5.11 0.54
N PRO A 133 9.13 -6.41 0.22
CA PRO A 133 8.49 -6.95 -0.97
C PRO A 133 6.96 -6.95 -0.87
N TYR A 134 6.28 -7.02 -2.02
CA TYR A 134 4.84 -7.25 -2.05
C TYR A 134 4.50 -8.59 -1.39
N ILE A 135 3.29 -8.69 -0.87
CA ILE A 135 2.70 -9.95 -0.41
C ILE A 135 1.29 -10.12 -0.99
N ILE A 136 0.87 -11.37 -1.19
CA ILE A 136 -0.53 -11.70 -1.51
C ILE A 136 -1.24 -12.01 -0.19
N LEU A 137 -2.30 -11.27 0.10
CA LEU A 137 -3.10 -11.47 1.31
C LEU A 137 -4.00 -12.69 1.17
N ASP A 138 -4.31 -13.35 2.29
CA ASP A 138 -5.33 -14.41 2.34
C ASP A 138 -6.74 -13.81 2.30
N LEU A 139 -7.08 -13.25 1.15
CA LEU A 139 -8.37 -12.63 0.88
C LEU A 139 -8.92 -13.10 -0.48
N VAL A 140 -10.24 -13.28 -0.52
CA VAL A 140 -11.01 -13.59 -1.72
C VAL A 140 -11.30 -12.30 -2.49
N SER A 141 -10.54 -12.06 -3.57
CA SER A 141 -10.52 -10.77 -4.27
C SER A 141 -11.89 -10.21 -4.70
N PRO A 142 -12.83 -11.02 -5.23
CA PRO A 142 -14.17 -10.52 -5.58
C PRO A 142 -15.00 -10.05 -4.38
N GLU A 143 -14.67 -10.49 -3.17
CA GLU A 143 -15.47 -10.24 -1.96
C GLU A 143 -14.93 -9.11 -1.08
N VAL A 144 -13.76 -8.55 -1.41
CA VAL A 144 -13.09 -7.62 -0.51
C VAL A 144 -13.83 -6.30 -0.35
N LYS A 145 -13.82 -5.78 0.88
CA LYS A 145 -14.30 -4.46 1.24
C LYS A 145 -13.23 -3.72 2.03
N LEU A 146 -12.93 -2.50 1.62
CA LEU A 146 -12.17 -1.56 2.42
C LEU A 146 -13.07 -0.97 3.50
N LEU A 147 -12.53 -0.84 4.70
CA LEU A 147 -13.17 -0.20 5.83
C LEU A 147 -12.31 1.00 6.28
N SER A 148 -12.92 1.93 7.00
CA SER A 148 -12.19 3.09 7.53
C SER A 148 -11.12 2.65 8.53
N GLY A 149 -10.03 3.41 8.66
CA GLY A 149 -8.96 3.06 9.60
C GLY A 149 -7.98 2.01 9.09
N ASN A 150 -7.86 1.85 7.76
CA ASN A 150 -6.92 0.93 7.12
C ASN A 150 -7.20 -0.55 7.47
N TYR A 151 -8.47 -0.95 7.41
CA TYR A 151 -8.85 -2.35 7.47
C TYR A 151 -9.41 -2.81 6.12
N ILE A 152 -9.11 -4.05 5.77
CA ILE A 152 -9.66 -4.73 4.59
C ILE A 152 -10.20 -6.08 5.03
N ARG A 153 -11.37 -6.46 4.52
CA ARG A 153 -11.98 -7.74 4.85
C ARG A 153 -12.58 -8.44 3.65
N ASP A 154 -12.69 -9.75 3.73
CA ASP A 154 -13.67 -10.54 2.98
C ASP A 154 -14.65 -11.19 3.97
N LYS A 155 -15.31 -12.29 3.58
CA LYS A 155 -16.24 -13.00 4.46
C LYS A 155 -15.56 -13.88 5.52
N LYS A 156 -14.26 -14.12 5.43
CA LYS A 156 -13.50 -15.09 6.24
C LYS A 156 -12.32 -14.47 6.99
N ASN A 157 -11.80 -13.36 6.54
CA ASN A 157 -10.55 -12.78 7.02
C ASN A 157 -10.68 -11.25 7.10
N ILE A 158 -10.07 -10.68 8.13
CA ILE A 158 -9.89 -9.23 8.29
C ILE A 158 -8.41 -8.98 8.46
N TYR A 159 -7.89 -8.00 7.73
CA TYR A 159 -6.53 -7.51 7.87
C TYR A 159 -6.56 -6.05 8.30
N SER A 160 -5.67 -5.70 9.22
CA SER A 160 -5.22 -4.32 9.41
C SER A 160 -4.00 -4.08 8.53
N TYR A 161 -3.93 -2.91 7.89
CA TYR A 161 -2.73 -2.37 7.25
C TYR A 161 -2.44 -0.94 7.74
N GLY A 162 -3.00 -0.57 8.90
CA GLY A 162 -2.87 0.75 9.50
C GLY A 162 -1.67 0.93 10.42
N GLY A 163 -1.14 -0.14 10.99
CA GLY A 163 0.03 -0.11 11.87
C GLY A 163 1.34 -0.31 11.13
N ILE A 164 2.28 -1.03 11.76
CA ILE A 164 3.64 -1.25 11.24
C ILE A 164 3.60 -2.28 10.11
N ASN A 165 2.80 -3.34 10.29
CA ASN A 165 2.70 -4.45 9.34
C ASN A 165 1.25 -4.62 8.89
N CYS A 166 1.06 -5.12 7.67
CA CYS A 166 -0.23 -5.69 7.31
C CYS A 166 -0.37 -7.06 7.97
N GLN A 167 -1.35 -7.21 8.85
CA GLN A 167 -1.57 -8.43 9.63
C GLN A 167 -3.03 -8.83 9.62
N LYS A 168 -3.24 -10.14 9.57
CA LYS A 168 -4.55 -10.75 9.81
C LYS A 168 -4.91 -10.58 11.28
N LEU A 169 -6.13 -10.17 11.55
CA LEU A 169 -6.66 -10.13 12.91
C LEU A 169 -7.09 -11.54 13.32
N GLU A 170 -6.47 -12.08 14.35
CA GLU A 170 -6.80 -13.40 14.90
C GLU A 170 -7.91 -13.32 15.94
N GLY A 171 -8.78 -14.32 15.98
CA GLY A 171 -9.87 -14.42 16.96
C GLY A 171 -10.96 -13.33 16.82
N VAL A 172 -11.10 -12.72 15.64
CA VAL A 172 -12.05 -11.66 15.36
C VAL A 172 -13.42 -12.19 14.93
N GLN A 173 -14.50 -11.60 15.43
CA GLN A 173 -15.87 -11.89 14.98
C GLN A 173 -16.18 -11.15 13.67
N ILE A 174 -15.94 -11.79 12.53
CA ILE A 174 -15.94 -11.15 11.20
C ILE A 174 -17.28 -10.51 10.84
N ASN A 175 -18.38 -11.17 11.19
CA ASN A 175 -19.74 -10.74 10.80
C ASN A 175 -20.18 -9.46 11.53
N SER A 176 -19.71 -9.24 12.75
CA SER A 176 -19.98 -8.07 13.57
C SER A 176 -18.91 -6.98 13.45
N PHE A 177 -17.79 -7.27 12.78
CA PHE A 177 -16.70 -6.31 12.67
C PHE A 177 -17.13 -5.02 11.95
N LYS A 178 -16.95 -3.90 12.65
CA LYS A 178 -17.17 -2.54 12.18
C LYS A 178 -15.98 -1.66 12.58
N THR A 179 -15.89 -0.49 11.97
CA THR A 179 -14.87 0.51 12.27
C THR A 179 -15.53 1.78 12.77
N GLU A 180 -15.11 2.29 13.92
CA GLU A 180 -15.62 3.53 14.48
C GLU A 180 -14.53 4.60 14.54
N LYS A 181 -14.95 5.85 14.32
CA LYS A 181 -14.07 7.02 14.27
C LYS A 181 -14.17 7.81 15.57
N TYR A 182 -13.04 8.08 16.18
CA TYR A 182 -12.91 8.91 17.38
C TYR A 182 -11.95 10.07 17.12
N MET A 183 -12.06 11.11 17.94
CA MET A 183 -11.15 12.26 17.87
C MET A 183 -10.05 12.12 18.91
N ASN A 184 -8.80 12.24 18.48
CA ASN A 184 -7.66 12.30 19.37
C ASN A 184 -7.71 13.61 20.17
N SER A 185 -7.77 13.51 21.50
CA SER A 185 -7.90 14.66 22.40
C SER A 185 -6.64 15.52 22.51
N ILE A 186 -5.47 14.98 22.13
CA ILE A 186 -4.17 15.65 22.21
C ILE A 186 -3.89 16.44 20.93
N ASN A 187 -4.12 15.84 19.76
CA ASN A 187 -3.70 16.41 18.48
C ASN A 187 -4.85 16.70 17.49
N GLY A 188 -6.10 16.41 17.87
CA GLY A 188 -7.28 16.65 17.03
C GLY A 188 -7.36 15.80 15.76
N LYS A 189 -6.51 14.77 15.61
CA LYS A 189 -6.57 13.85 14.47
C LYS A 189 -7.58 12.73 14.73
N SER A 190 -8.08 12.14 13.66
CA SER A 190 -8.99 11.00 13.77
C SER A 190 -8.22 9.72 14.13
N ILE A 191 -8.79 8.95 15.05
CA ILE A 191 -8.38 7.58 15.38
C ILE A 191 -9.52 6.67 14.95
N TYR A 192 -9.19 5.52 14.38
CA TYR A 192 -10.18 4.51 14.02
C TYR A 192 -9.94 3.24 14.84
N LEU A 193 -10.99 2.73 15.48
CA LEU A 193 -10.96 1.45 16.17
C LEU A 193 -11.78 0.43 15.41
N GLY A 194 -11.28 -0.80 15.31
CA GLY A 194 -12.05 -1.96 14.88
C GLY A 194 -12.82 -2.52 16.08
N LEU A 195 -14.10 -2.85 15.90
CA LEU A 195 -14.96 -3.38 16.95
C LEU A 195 -15.68 -4.60 16.38
N ASP A 196 -15.62 -5.73 17.07
CA ASP A 196 -16.29 -6.97 16.63
C ASP A 196 -17.42 -7.41 17.58
N GLY A 197 -17.80 -6.56 18.52
CA GLY A 197 -18.84 -6.86 19.53
C GLY A 197 -18.34 -7.62 20.76
N GLU A 198 -17.10 -8.12 20.74
CA GLU A 198 -16.43 -8.76 21.88
C GLU A 198 -15.09 -8.12 22.22
N SER A 199 -14.44 -7.54 21.23
CA SER A 199 -13.08 -7.03 21.27
C SER A 199 -12.96 -5.68 20.57
N ILE A 200 -12.00 -4.88 21.04
CA ILE A 200 -11.59 -3.62 20.43
C ILE A 200 -10.22 -3.82 19.82
N PHE A 201 -10.01 -3.29 18.62
CA PHE A 201 -8.76 -3.34 17.88
C PHE A 201 -8.30 -1.92 17.53
N HIS A 202 -7.01 -1.66 17.67
CA HIS A 202 -6.37 -0.48 17.08
C HIS A 202 -5.27 -0.96 16.14
N ASN A 203 -5.54 -0.83 14.85
CA ASN A 203 -4.79 -1.49 13.79
C ASN A 203 -4.77 -3.02 14.04
N GLU A 204 -3.58 -3.64 14.05
CA GLU A 204 -3.38 -5.08 14.26
C GLU A 204 -3.52 -5.52 15.73
N VAL A 205 -3.61 -4.58 16.68
CA VAL A 205 -3.54 -4.89 18.11
C VAL A 205 -4.94 -5.00 18.70
N LYS A 206 -5.26 -6.18 19.28
CA LYS A 206 -6.41 -6.33 20.18
C LYS A 206 -6.11 -5.64 21.50
N LEU A 207 -6.95 -4.68 21.88
CA LEU A 207 -6.74 -3.85 23.06
C LEU A 207 -7.17 -4.57 24.33
N SER A 208 -6.35 -4.43 25.38
CA SER A 208 -6.72 -4.73 26.76
C SER A 208 -7.48 -3.55 27.40
N ILE A 209 -8.02 -3.76 28.59
CA ILE A 209 -8.66 -2.70 29.36
C ILE A 209 -7.70 -1.54 29.64
N ASP A 210 -6.43 -1.83 29.93
CA ASP A 210 -5.43 -0.81 30.22
C ASP A 210 -5.02 -0.03 28.97
N ASP A 211 -5.00 -0.68 27.80
CA ASP A 211 -4.79 0.02 26.53
C ASP A 211 -5.93 1.02 26.26
N VAL A 212 -7.18 0.64 26.54
CA VAL A 212 -8.34 1.52 26.35
C VAL A 212 -8.29 2.72 27.29
N LYS A 213 -7.90 2.55 28.56
CA LYS A 213 -7.69 3.66 29.51
C LYS A 213 -6.68 4.68 29.00
N ASN A 214 -5.67 4.19 28.29
CA ASN A 214 -4.55 4.98 27.76
C ASN A 214 -4.80 5.53 26.35
N LEU A 215 -5.94 5.22 25.71
CA LEU A 215 -6.27 5.80 24.41
C LEU A 215 -6.33 7.33 24.52
N PRO A 216 -5.76 8.08 23.57
CA PRO A 216 -5.79 9.54 23.59
C PRO A 216 -7.13 10.07 23.06
N ILE A 217 -8.24 9.63 23.65
CA ILE A 217 -9.61 10.05 23.32
C ILE A 217 -10.32 10.54 24.59
N HIS A 218 -11.47 11.19 24.44
CA HIS A 218 -12.17 11.80 25.57
C HIS A 218 -12.58 10.75 26.64
N GLU A 219 -12.43 11.10 27.92
CA GLU A 219 -12.65 10.18 29.07
C GLU A 219 -13.98 9.43 29.01
N LYS A 220 -15.08 10.16 28.82
CA LYS A 220 -16.43 9.58 28.67
C LYS A 220 -16.52 8.47 27.60
N ILE A 221 -15.75 8.58 26.52
CA ILE A 221 -15.73 7.55 25.46
C ILE A 221 -14.97 6.33 25.96
N LYS A 222 -13.83 6.52 26.62
CA LYS A 222 -13.06 5.42 27.23
C LYS A 222 -13.87 4.67 28.26
N ASP A 223 -14.62 5.37 29.10
CA ASP A 223 -15.51 4.77 30.10
C ASP A 223 -16.60 3.92 29.42
N SER A 224 -17.19 4.44 28.35
CA SER A 224 -18.20 3.71 27.55
C SER A 224 -17.63 2.44 26.93
N LEU A 225 -16.44 2.52 26.32
CA LEU A 225 -15.76 1.38 25.71
C LEU A 225 -15.37 0.33 26.76
N GLN A 226 -14.85 0.76 27.91
CA GLN A 226 -14.54 -0.15 29.02
C GLN A 226 -15.81 -0.86 29.50
N LYS A 227 -16.91 -0.12 29.63
CA LYS A 227 -18.18 -0.71 30.07
C LYS A 227 -18.73 -1.74 29.09
N GLU A 228 -18.71 -1.42 27.79
CA GLU A 228 -19.31 -2.27 26.76
C GLU A 228 -18.51 -3.55 26.50
N TYR A 229 -17.17 -3.49 26.55
CA TYR A 229 -16.29 -4.58 26.11
C TYR A 229 -15.58 -5.32 27.26
N PHE A 230 -15.55 -4.77 28.48
CA PHE A 230 -14.75 -5.33 29.60
C PHE A 230 -15.48 -5.40 30.94
N SER A 231 -16.76 -5.01 31.02
CA SER A 231 -17.53 -5.27 32.24
C SER A 231 -17.92 -6.75 32.32
N ASP A 232 -17.72 -7.34 33.50
CA ASP A 232 -17.91 -8.76 33.83
C ASP A 232 -18.91 -9.49 32.91
N ARG A 233 -18.36 -10.30 32.00
CA ARG A 233 -19.04 -11.39 31.30
C ARG A 233 -18.53 -12.71 31.85
#